data_AF-A0A358DZW0-F1
#
_entry.id   AF-A0A358DZW0-F1
#
_cell.length_a   1.000
_cell.length_b   1.000
_cell.length_c   1.000
_cell.angle_alpha   90.00
_cell.angle_beta   90.00
_cell.angle_gamma   90.00
#
_symmetry.space_group_name_H-M   'P 1'
#
loop_
_entity.id
_entity.type
_entity.pdbx_description
1 polymer ?
#
loop_
_entity_poly.entity_id
_entity_poly.type
_entity_poly.pdbx_seq_one_letter_code
_entity_poly.pdbx_strand_id
1 'polypeptide(L)'
;MKLKTLLLATSWAALSSFSVQALQETAEKEEVQSPPSLPGEVHSKIDSATPGLMPVKPLKDVPEDILALLDALPEAKREFVLSGKGASVLKPDLMYELMRKASTQEVEQYVDTMLTVYDQVQYKQGRDTDQITLNTDSENYNTWRVKRPKELDPEREAGPISLGRYLGGGRSGIPTFARSPVALSPEDLVAGEVDVAILGAPLDMGSGWRDAIHGPRAMRMLGRGTGGADVSTMIDPGKVLNIVDYGDAAIDQLSTERSVQEVRDRVREIAETGAIPFIIGGDHSLEYPNVAAIADVYGKGKVGVVHFDAHLDTGRGRVHLLDHGQPIYRLMKEAHVRPEDYIQVGLRAHYSKSYYEWEREIGMHYHTMAEVERRGWDAVMERVLQEATENTEFLYVSFDVDVLDPAFQPGTGTPVSGGLTMREAIPIVRRLCAETNLVGFDIVELAPALDTTYVSTLNANSLMFACLTGVAMHKKGITQKGFISELSSEHGQTDYYGDKK
;
A
#
# COMPACT_ATOMS: atom_id res chain seq x y z
N MET A 1 4.37 -2.91 -82.24
CA MET A 1 3.46 -3.96 -82.76
C MET A 1 3.10 -4.88 -81.59
N LYS A 2 1.84 -4.90 -81.11
CA LYS A 2 1.32 -5.76 -79.99
C LYS A 2 1.98 -5.52 -78.59
N LEU A 3 1.35 -5.74 -77.43
CA LEU A 3 -0.07 -5.70 -77.00
C LEU A 3 -0.11 -5.37 -75.47
N LYS A 4 -1.30 -5.14 -74.89
CA LYS A 4 -1.54 -4.75 -73.47
C LYS A 4 -1.16 -5.82 -72.42
N THR A 5 -0.99 -5.38 -71.15
CA THR A 5 -1.50 -5.96 -69.86
C THR A 5 -0.46 -5.84 -68.71
N LEU A 6 -0.74 -5.63 -67.41
CA LEU A 6 -1.75 -4.83 -66.65
C LEU A 6 -1.34 -4.86 -65.13
N LEU A 7 -1.84 -3.91 -64.28
CA LEU A 7 -1.73 -3.85 -62.79
C LEU A 7 -0.32 -3.58 -62.19
N LEU A 8 -0.11 -2.41 -61.53
CA LEU A 8 -0.34 -2.05 -60.10
C LEU A 8 0.73 -2.65 -59.15
N ALA A 9 1.68 -1.86 -58.64
CA ALA A 9 1.60 -0.97 -57.44
C ALA A 9 2.27 -1.67 -56.22
N THR A 10 3.02 -1.04 -55.31
CA THR A 10 3.53 0.34 -55.17
C THR A 10 4.72 0.29 -54.20
N SER A 11 5.82 1.01 -54.47
CA SER A 11 6.87 1.28 -53.47
C SER A 11 7.67 2.51 -53.87
N TRP A 12 7.42 3.64 -53.20
CA TRP A 12 8.26 4.83 -53.29
C TRP A 12 8.37 5.47 -51.90
N ALA A 13 9.59 5.52 -51.41
CA ALA A 13 9.95 6.19 -50.17
C ALA A 13 10.70 7.50 -50.45
N ALA A 14 10.59 8.42 -49.49
CA ALA A 14 11.51 9.51 -49.21
C ALA A 14 11.54 10.76 -50.11
N LEU A 15 11.99 11.86 -49.47
CA LEU A 15 12.23 13.23 -49.96
C LEU A 15 10.92 14.04 -50.17
N SER A 16 10.71 15.21 -49.56
CA SER A 16 11.60 16.15 -48.83
C SER A 16 10.80 16.87 -47.72
N SER A 17 11.20 16.81 -46.45
CA SER A 17 12.07 17.78 -45.77
C SER A 17 11.68 19.27 -45.94
N PHE A 18 10.82 19.80 -45.05
CA PHE A 18 10.94 21.12 -44.39
C PHE A 18 9.89 21.23 -43.26
N SER A 19 10.16 22.06 -42.24
CA SER A 19 9.23 22.54 -41.17
C SER A 19 8.59 21.57 -40.16
N VAL A 20 9.37 20.74 -39.44
CA VAL A 20 8.97 20.23 -38.10
C VAL A 20 10.07 20.41 -37.02
N GLN A 21 11.27 20.86 -37.39
CA GLN A 21 12.45 20.88 -36.51
C GLN A 21 12.77 22.26 -35.88
N ALA A 22 11.77 23.15 -35.80
CA ALA A 22 11.93 24.54 -35.32
C ALA A 22 10.85 24.97 -34.31
N LEU A 23 10.33 24.02 -33.53
CA LEU A 23 9.53 24.28 -32.30
C LEU A 23 10.10 23.49 -31.10
N GLN A 24 11.41 23.21 -31.14
CA GLN A 24 12.20 22.72 -30.01
C GLN A 24 13.29 23.76 -29.65
N GLU A 25 12.89 25.02 -29.48
CA GLU A 25 13.72 26.02 -28.80
C GLU A 25 13.14 26.29 -27.41
N THR A 26 14.00 26.07 -26.41
CA THR A 26 13.95 26.71 -25.09
C THR A 26 12.60 26.66 -24.35
N ALA A 27 12.11 25.46 -24.13
CA ALA A 27 11.56 25.13 -22.80
C ALA A 27 12.59 24.27 -22.08
N GLU A 28 13.66 24.90 -21.58
CA GLU A 28 14.36 24.38 -20.41
C GLU A 28 13.33 24.38 -19.27
N LYS A 29 12.60 23.26 -19.16
CA LYS A 29 12.12 22.85 -17.86
C LYS A 29 13.38 22.52 -17.08
N GLU A 30 13.82 23.47 -16.25
CA GLU A 30 14.43 23.08 -14.99
C GLU A 30 13.50 22.04 -14.39
N GLU A 31 13.92 20.77 -14.42
CA GLU A 31 13.44 19.82 -13.43
C GLU A 31 13.95 20.37 -12.11
N VAL A 32 13.12 21.21 -11.48
CA VAL A 32 13.21 21.48 -10.05
C VAL A 32 12.89 20.16 -9.36
N GLN A 33 13.87 19.25 -9.38
CA GLN A 33 13.98 18.19 -8.42
C GLN A 33 13.92 18.89 -7.07
N SER A 34 12.85 18.61 -6.31
CA SER A 34 12.77 19.05 -4.94
C SER A 34 14.05 18.59 -4.23
N PRO A 35 14.69 19.43 -3.39
CA PRO A 35 15.90 19.01 -2.69
C PRO A 35 15.62 17.72 -1.91
N PRO A 36 16.54 16.75 -1.90
CA PRO A 36 16.31 15.46 -1.25
C PRO A 36 15.92 15.65 0.22
N SER A 37 15.02 14.80 0.68
CA SER A 37 14.42 14.89 2.00
C SER A 37 15.46 14.55 3.07
N LEU A 38 15.48 15.32 4.15
CA LEU A 38 16.35 15.02 5.29
C LEU A 38 15.70 13.93 6.17
N PRO A 39 16.43 12.89 6.60
CA PRO A 39 15.87 11.83 7.45
C PRO A 39 15.23 12.38 8.73
N GLY A 40 13.96 12.06 8.94
CA GLY A 40 13.17 12.54 10.08
C GLY A 40 12.61 13.96 9.95
N GLU A 41 12.82 14.66 8.82
CA GLU A 41 12.20 15.96 8.53
C GLU A 41 11.04 15.83 7.55
N VAL A 42 9.97 16.62 7.78
CA VAL A 42 8.78 16.60 6.92
C VAL A 42 9.07 17.36 5.63
N HIS A 43 8.91 16.70 4.48
CA HIS A 43 9.16 17.33 3.18
C HIS A 43 8.32 18.61 3.00
N SER A 44 8.98 19.71 2.63
CA SER A 44 8.39 21.07 2.61
C SER A 44 7.11 21.22 1.79
N LYS A 45 6.90 20.34 0.80
CA LYS A 45 5.73 20.35 -0.07
C LYS A 45 4.66 19.32 0.28
N ILE A 46 4.74 18.64 1.44
CA ILE A 46 3.80 17.54 1.76
C ILE A 46 2.32 17.98 1.69
N ASP A 47 2.02 19.24 2.07
CA ASP A 47 0.67 19.81 2.04
C ASP A 47 0.30 20.47 0.69
N SER A 48 1.21 20.54 -0.31
CA SER A 48 1.03 21.35 -1.53
C SER A 48 -0.22 20.99 -2.32
N ALA A 49 -0.66 19.73 -2.23
CA ALA A 49 -1.84 19.19 -2.91
C ALA A 49 -2.78 18.44 -1.96
N THR A 50 -2.90 18.84 -0.70
CA THR A 50 -3.90 18.29 0.24
C THR A 50 -5.29 18.89 -0.05
N PRO A 51 -6.30 18.12 -0.49
CA PRO A 51 -7.67 18.60 -0.63
C PRO A 51 -8.18 19.20 0.68
N GLY A 52 -8.95 20.29 0.61
CA GLY A 52 -9.38 21.05 1.80
C GLY A 52 -8.35 22.06 2.31
N LEU A 53 -7.05 21.85 2.09
CA LEU A 53 -6.00 22.89 2.24
C LEU A 53 -5.68 23.59 0.90
N MET A 54 -5.88 22.91 -0.23
CA MET A 54 -5.82 23.53 -1.55
C MET A 54 -6.88 24.64 -1.67
N PRO A 55 -6.51 25.88 -2.05
CA PRO A 55 -7.49 26.92 -2.33
C PRO A 55 -8.38 26.50 -3.50
N VAL A 56 -9.69 26.72 -3.36
CA VAL A 56 -10.65 26.48 -4.45
C VAL A 56 -10.22 27.33 -5.64
N LYS A 57 -10.00 26.66 -6.79
CA LYS A 57 -9.47 27.33 -7.98
C LYS A 57 -10.56 28.22 -8.58
N PRO A 58 -10.29 29.51 -8.86
CA PRO A 58 -11.24 30.38 -9.55
C PRO A 58 -11.71 29.76 -10.87
N LEU A 59 -12.97 30.03 -11.23
CA LEU A 59 -13.51 29.61 -12.51
C LEU A 59 -12.71 30.26 -13.64
N LYS A 60 -12.24 29.44 -14.57
CA LYS A 60 -11.64 29.89 -15.82
C LYS A 60 -12.70 29.94 -16.91
N ASP A 61 -12.48 30.82 -17.88
CA ASP A 61 -13.22 30.86 -19.14
C ASP A 61 -14.76 30.97 -18.93
N VAL A 62 -15.17 31.75 -17.92
CA VAL A 62 -16.58 32.04 -17.64
C VAL A 62 -17.19 32.78 -18.83
N PRO A 63 -18.27 32.27 -19.46
CA PRO A 63 -18.87 32.91 -20.63
C PRO A 63 -19.36 34.33 -20.35
N GLU A 64 -19.24 35.24 -21.32
CA GLU A 64 -19.63 36.66 -21.18
C GLU A 64 -21.11 36.84 -20.77
N ASP A 65 -22.00 35.98 -21.26
CA ASP A 65 -23.42 36.00 -20.91
C ASP A 65 -23.68 35.58 -19.46
N ILE A 66 -22.86 34.69 -18.91
CA ILE A 66 -22.87 34.34 -17.48
C ILE A 66 -22.24 35.45 -16.65
N LEU A 67 -21.13 36.06 -17.10
CA LEU A 67 -20.52 37.21 -16.41
C LEU A 67 -21.52 38.36 -16.28
N ALA A 68 -22.26 38.70 -17.34
CA ALA A 68 -23.30 39.73 -17.30
C ALA A 68 -24.43 39.41 -16.30
N LEU A 69 -24.81 38.14 -16.15
CA LEU A 69 -25.78 37.70 -15.12
C LEU A 69 -25.21 37.82 -13.70
N LEU A 70 -23.92 37.50 -13.51
CA LEU A 70 -23.23 37.59 -12.21
C LEU A 70 -22.89 39.03 -11.81
N ASP A 71 -22.60 39.92 -12.76
CA ASP A 71 -22.36 41.35 -12.56
C ASP A 71 -23.63 42.09 -12.08
N ALA A 72 -24.82 41.51 -12.30
CA ALA A 72 -26.09 42.01 -11.77
C ALA A 72 -26.37 41.58 -10.32
N LEU A 73 -25.54 40.70 -9.73
CA LEU A 73 -25.69 40.23 -8.34
C LEU A 73 -24.89 41.09 -7.35
N PRO A 74 -25.22 41.03 -6.04
CA PRO A 74 -24.35 41.54 -4.98
C PRO A 74 -22.92 40.98 -5.08
N GLU A 75 -21.93 41.83 -4.85
CA GLU A 75 -20.49 41.55 -5.02
C GLU A 75 -20.05 40.23 -4.35
N ALA A 76 -20.44 39.99 -3.09
CA ALA A 76 -20.10 38.75 -2.38
C ALA A 76 -20.67 37.47 -3.03
N LYS A 77 -21.84 37.53 -3.68
CA LYS A 77 -22.45 36.40 -4.40
C LYS A 77 -21.71 36.13 -5.70
N ARG A 78 -21.34 37.20 -6.42
CA ARG A 78 -20.48 37.15 -7.61
C ARG A 78 -19.11 36.55 -7.29
N GLU A 79 -18.44 37.03 -6.24
CA GLU A 79 -17.14 36.51 -5.80
C GLU A 79 -17.22 35.03 -5.39
N PHE A 80 -18.28 34.60 -4.68
CA PHE A 80 -18.47 33.20 -4.33
C PHE A 80 -18.51 32.29 -5.57
N VAL A 81 -19.24 32.67 -6.62
CA VAL A 81 -19.29 31.91 -7.87
C VAL A 81 -17.92 31.94 -8.57
N LEU A 82 -17.35 33.13 -8.79
CA LEU A 82 -16.08 33.28 -9.53
C LEU A 82 -14.87 32.65 -8.83
N SER A 83 -14.86 32.59 -7.49
CA SER A 83 -13.83 31.86 -6.72
C SER A 83 -13.88 30.34 -6.88
N GLY A 84 -14.86 29.81 -7.61
CA GLY A 84 -15.04 28.37 -7.85
C GLY A 84 -15.76 27.64 -6.72
N LYS A 85 -16.14 28.30 -5.62
CA LYS A 85 -16.86 27.66 -4.50
C LYS A 85 -18.25 27.15 -4.91
N GLY A 86 -18.93 27.85 -5.82
CA GLY A 86 -20.16 27.33 -6.44
C GLY A 86 -19.94 26.01 -7.20
N ALA A 87 -18.75 25.82 -7.80
CA ALA A 87 -18.43 24.65 -8.60
C ALA A 87 -18.25 23.35 -7.79
N SER A 88 -17.99 23.44 -6.48
CA SER A 88 -17.99 22.27 -5.59
C SER A 88 -19.39 21.85 -5.14
N VAL A 89 -20.42 22.67 -5.40
CA VAL A 89 -21.83 22.34 -5.14
C VAL A 89 -22.53 21.87 -6.41
N LEU A 90 -22.30 22.57 -7.54
CA LEU A 90 -22.91 22.27 -8.82
C LEU A 90 -21.89 22.40 -9.95
N LYS A 91 -21.84 21.40 -10.85
CA LYS A 91 -20.90 21.42 -11.99
C LYS A 91 -21.09 22.70 -12.83
N PRO A 92 -20.01 23.39 -13.24
CA PRO A 92 -20.10 24.69 -13.92
C PRO A 92 -21.06 24.71 -15.11
N ASP A 93 -21.00 23.72 -16.01
CA ASP A 93 -21.85 23.68 -17.21
C ASP A 93 -23.35 23.67 -16.87
N LEU A 94 -23.75 22.90 -15.86
CA LEU A 94 -25.13 22.80 -15.39
C LEU A 94 -25.54 24.06 -14.62
N MET A 95 -24.64 24.64 -13.83
CA MET A 95 -24.85 25.93 -13.18
C MET A 95 -25.12 27.03 -14.21
N TYR A 96 -24.30 27.10 -15.26
CA TYR A 96 -24.47 28.06 -16.36
C TYR A 96 -25.76 27.81 -17.16
N GLU A 97 -26.13 26.55 -17.41
CA GLU A 97 -27.39 26.20 -18.08
C GLU A 97 -28.62 26.63 -17.28
N LEU A 98 -28.62 26.42 -15.95
CA LEU A 98 -29.67 26.90 -15.07
C LEU A 98 -29.74 28.44 -15.05
N MET A 99 -28.60 29.12 -14.94
CA MET A 99 -28.55 30.59 -14.94
C MET A 99 -29.12 31.21 -16.22
N ARG A 100 -28.83 30.63 -17.40
CA ARG A 100 -29.37 31.09 -18.70
C ARG A 100 -30.89 30.98 -18.85
N LYS A 101 -31.51 30.06 -18.10
CA LYS A 101 -32.96 29.81 -18.14
C LYS A 101 -33.73 30.58 -17.07
N ALA A 102 -33.02 31.26 -16.18
CA ALA A 102 -33.54 31.93 -15.00
C ALA A 102 -33.60 33.45 -15.18
N SER A 103 -34.56 34.09 -14.52
CA SER A 103 -34.52 35.53 -14.27
C SER A 103 -33.40 35.88 -13.28
N THR A 104 -32.98 37.15 -13.22
CA THR A 104 -31.93 37.61 -12.28
C THR A 104 -32.26 37.27 -10.82
N GLN A 105 -33.53 37.29 -10.43
CA GLN A 105 -33.97 36.91 -9.08
C GLN A 105 -33.82 35.40 -8.81
N GLU A 106 -34.09 34.56 -9.81
CA GLU A 106 -33.90 33.11 -9.71
C GLU A 106 -32.40 32.74 -9.73
N VAL A 107 -31.58 33.44 -10.52
CA VAL A 107 -30.11 33.34 -10.48
C VAL A 107 -29.59 33.66 -9.07
N GLU A 108 -30.08 34.74 -8.46
CA GLU A 108 -29.70 35.11 -7.09
C GLU A 108 -30.09 34.00 -6.08
N GLN A 109 -31.30 33.45 -6.18
CA GLN A 109 -31.76 32.34 -5.33
C GLN A 109 -30.94 31.06 -5.52
N TYR A 110 -30.52 30.74 -6.76
CA TYR A 110 -29.61 29.62 -7.01
C TYR A 110 -28.26 29.83 -6.35
N VAL A 111 -27.70 31.05 -6.40
CA VAL A 111 -26.44 31.37 -5.73
C VAL A 111 -26.59 31.33 -4.20
N ASP A 112 -27.69 31.81 -3.63
CA ASP A 112 -27.99 31.68 -2.20
C ASP A 112 -28.14 30.22 -1.76
N THR A 113 -28.73 29.37 -2.62
CA THR A 113 -28.86 27.94 -2.37
C THR A 113 -27.49 27.26 -2.39
N MET A 114 -26.64 27.58 -3.37
CA MET A 114 -25.27 27.06 -3.43
C MET A 114 -24.40 27.56 -2.27
N LEU A 115 -24.53 28.83 -1.87
CA LEU A 115 -23.90 29.38 -0.66
C LEU A 115 -24.32 28.59 0.59
N THR A 116 -25.62 28.35 0.75
CA THR A 116 -26.16 27.60 1.90
C THR A 116 -25.65 26.17 1.95
N VAL A 117 -25.64 25.45 0.81
CA VAL A 117 -25.11 24.08 0.74
C VAL A 117 -23.60 24.06 0.99
N TYR A 118 -22.85 25.00 0.43
CA TYR A 118 -21.40 25.13 0.67
C TYR A 118 -21.10 25.37 2.15
N ASP A 119 -21.88 26.23 2.82
CA ASP A 119 -21.73 26.52 4.26
C ASP A 119 -22.12 25.33 5.16
N GLN A 120 -23.11 24.53 4.73
CA GLN A 120 -23.53 23.32 5.44
C GLN A 120 -22.48 22.21 5.41
N VAL A 121 -21.76 22.04 4.29
CA VAL A 121 -20.72 20.99 4.15
C VAL A 121 -19.47 21.26 5.00
N GLN A 122 -19.15 22.52 5.31
CA GLN A 122 -18.00 22.86 6.14
C GLN A 122 -18.26 22.59 7.62
N TYR A 123 -17.22 22.18 8.36
CA TYR A 123 -17.26 22.08 9.82
C TYR A 123 -17.57 23.44 10.46
N LYS A 124 -18.48 23.45 11.43
CA LYS A 124 -18.91 24.63 12.19
C LYS A 124 -18.84 24.33 13.69
N GLN A 125 -17.88 24.96 14.36
CA GLN A 125 -17.75 24.93 15.82
C GLN A 125 -19.09 25.31 16.49
N GLY A 126 -19.58 24.45 17.39
CA GLY A 126 -20.84 24.64 18.12
C GLY A 126 -22.11 24.18 17.38
N ARG A 127 -22.02 23.82 16.10
CA ARG A 127 -23.06 23.05 15.38
C ARG A 127 -22.65 21.58 15.30
N ASP A 128 -21.41 21.34 14.91
CA ASP A 128 -20.86 20.01 14.68
C ASP A 128 -19.95 19.61 15.84
N THR A 129 -20.05 18.35 16.25
CA THR A 129 -19.13 17.73 17.21
C THR A 129 -17.87 17.27 16.45
N ASP A 130 -16.71 17.78 16.82
CA ASP A 130 -15.41 17.37 16.27
C ASP A 130 -14.97 15.98 16.79
N GLN A 131 -15.31 15.67 18.03
CA GLN A 131 -15.03 14.38 18.67
C GLN A 131 -16.07 14.02 19.73
N ILE A 132 -16.53 12.77 19.75
CA ILE A 132 -17.22 12.22 20.92
C ILE A 132 -16.15 11.73 21.88
N THR A 133 -15.94 12.45 22.98
CA THR A 133 -14.95 12.07 24.00
C THR A 133 -15.29 10.71 24.62
N LEU A 134 -14.30 9.83 24.70
CA LEU A 134 -14.44 8.53 25.38
C LEU A 134 -14.68 8.74 26.88
N ASN A 135 -15.43 7.84 27.50
CA ASN A 135 -15.67 7.87 28.95
C ASN A 135 -14.39 7.43 29.71
N THR A 136 -13.56 8.40 30.09
CA THR A 136 -12.31 8.19 30.84
C THR A 136 -12.51 7.67 32.26
N ASP A 137 -13.72 7.80 32.81
CA ASP A 137 -14.07 7.28 34.16
C ASP A 137 -14.50 5.81 34.13
N SER A 138 -14.51 5.17 32.94
CA SER A 138 -14.82 3.76 32.80
C SER A 138 -13.75 2.88 33.46
N GLU A 139 -14.15 2.09 34.46
CA GLU A 139 -13.28 1.09 35.12
C GLU A 139 -12.63 0.10 34.12
N ASN A 140 -13.25 -0.09 32.96
CA ASN A 140 -12.78 -0.98 31.89
C ASN A 140 -12.07 -0.27 30.73
N TYR A 141 -11.71 1.02 30.85
CA TYR A 141 -11.23 1.84 29.74
C TYR A 141 -10.09 1.18 28.91
N ASN A 142 -9.10 0.57 29.58
CA ASN A 142 -7.94 -0.05 28.93
C ASN A 142 -7.93 -1.60 28.96
N THR A 143 -8.95 -2.28 29.49
CA THR A 143 -8.86 -3.74 29.77
C THR A 143 -8.65 -4.59 28.53
N TRP A 144 -9.03 -4.11 27.35
CA TRP A 144 -8.79 -4.76 26.05
C TRP A 144 -7.30 -4.87 25.67
N ARG A 145 -6.43 -3.93 26.11
CA ARG A 145 -4.98 -3.90 25.80
C ARG A 145 -4.06 -4.21 26.98
N VAL A 146 -4.61 -4.41 28.18
CA VAL A 146 -3.80 -4.74 29.36
C VAL A 146 -3.25 -6.15 29.21
N LYS A 147 -1.92 -6.27 29.06
CA LYS A 147 -1.22 -7.57 29.13
C LYS A 147 -1.52 -8.25 30.46
N ARG A 148 -1.78 -9.55 30.42
CA ARG A 148 -1.88 -10.39 31.62
C ARG A 148 -0.54 -10.38 32.37
N PRO A 149 -0.49 -10.07 33.67
CA PRO A 149 0.74 -10.13 34.44
C PRO A 149 1.32 -11.56 34.49
N LYS A 150 2.63 -11.69 34.30
CA LYS A 150 3.34 -12.98 34.23
C LYS A 150 3.23 -13.77 35.54
N GLU A 151 3.04 -13.09 36.65
CA GLU A 151 2.81 -13.66 37.99
C GLU A 151 1.47 -14.42 38.10
N LEU A 152 0.56 -14.23 37.14
CA LEU A 152 -0.72 -14.95 37.05
C LEU A 152 -0.65 -16.15 36.09
N ASP A 153 0.49 -16.40 35.46
CA ASP A 153 0.71 -17.52 34.54
C ASP A 153 1.46 -18.67 35.21
N PRO A 154 1.30 -19.92 34.73
CA PRO A 154 2.10 -21.04 35.21
C PRO A 154 3.59 -20.80 34.99
N GLU A 155 4.42 -21.11 35.98
CA GLU A 155 5.87 -21.02 35.87
C GLU A 155 6.38 -21.86 34.68
N ARG A 156 7.22 -21.23 33.85
CA ARG A 156 7.91 -21.86 32.72
C ARG A 156 9.20 -21.11 32.40
N GLU A 157 10.13 -21.80 31.76
CA GLU A 157 11.27 -21.16 31.11
C GLU A 157 10.80 -20.33 29.91
N ALA A 158 11.57 -19.29 29.57
CA ALA A 158 11.33 -18.48 28.38
C ALA A 158 11.75 -19.25 27.12
N GLY A 159 10.97 -19.12 26.06
CA GLY A 159 11.22 -19.73 24.76
C GLY A 159 9.95 -20.18 24.04
N PRO A 160 10.02 -20.48 22.73
CA PRO A 160 8.86 -20.85 21.94
C PRO A 160 8.26 -22.21 22.32
N ILE A 161 6.92 -22.28 22.37
CA ILE A 161 6.16 -23.43 22.81
C ILE A 161 5.52 -24.13 21.60
N SER A 162 5.90 -25.39 21.35
CA SER A 162 5.19 -26.20 20.35
C SER A 162 3.83 -26.65 20.88
N LEU A 163 2.75 -26.24 20.19
CA LEU A 163 1.39 -26.70 20.47
C LEU A 163 1.04 -28.04 19.78
N GLY A 164 2.00 -28.64 19.06
CA GLY A 164 1.84 -29.90 18.34
C GLY A 164 1.86 -31.10 19.27
N ARG A 165 0.74 -31.83 19.41
CA ARG A 165 0.69 -33.10 20.16
C ARG A 165 1.42 -34.26 19.47
N TYR A 166 1.56 -34.20 18.14
CA TYR A 166 2.07 -35.30 17.33
C TYR A 166 3.27 -34.82 16.49
N LEU A 167 4.32 -35.65 16.41
CA LEU A 167 5.52 -35.38 15.59
C LEU A 167 5.23 -35.31 14.07
N GLY A 168 4.08 -35.83 13.64
CA GLY A 168 3.57 -35.69 12.29
C GLY A 168 2.04 -35.63 12.31
N GLY A 169 1.47 -34.89 11.35
CA GLY A 169 0.02 -34.74 11.25
C GLY A 169 -0.47 -33.33 10.92
N GLY A 170 0.19 -32.60 10.01
CA GLY A 170 -0.10 -31.18 9.74
C GLY A 170 -1.55 -30.82 9.35
N ARG A 171 -2.46 -31.79 9.16
CA ARG A 171 -3.89 -31.51 8.95
C ARG A 171 -4.70 -31.39 10.26
N SER A 172 -4.05 -31.49 11.42
CA SER A 172 -4.68 -31.35 12.74
C SER A 172 -3.72 -30.72 13.76
N GLY A 173 -4.27 -30.24 14.87
CA GLY A 173 -3.55 -29.49 15.91
C GLY A 173 -4.23 -28.15 16.20
N ILE A 174 -3.63 -27.34 17.08
CA ILE A 174 -4.01 -25.93 17.24
C ILE A 174 -3.45 -25.17 16.04
N PRO A 175 -4.25 -24.40 15.28
CA PRO A 175 -3.78 -23.71 14.09
C PRO A 175 -2.95 -22.47 14.45
N THR A 176 -1.70 -22.46 14.02
CA THR A 176 -0.76 -21.33 14.14
C THR A 176 -0.21 -20.96 12.75
N PHE A 177 0.29 -19.73 12.59
CA PHE A 177 0.90 -19.28 11.34
C PHE A 177 2.06 -20.19 10.95
N ALA A 178 2.06 -20.63 9.68
CA ALA A 178 2.98 -21.64 9.13
C ALA A 178 3.08 -22.99 9.92
N ARG A 179 2.22 -23.23 10.93
CA ARG A 179 2.36 -24.26 11.99
C ARG A 179 3.59 -24.08 12.90
N SER A 180 4.06 -22.85 13.04
CA SER A 180 5.17 -22.50 13.91
C SER A 180 4.83 -22.71 15.40
N PRO A 181 5.83 -22.91 16.28
CA PRO A 181 5.68 -22.73 17.72
C PRO A 181 5.11 -21.36 18.09
N VAL A 182 4.55 -21.22 19.28
CA VAL A 182 4.02 -19.95 19.80
C VAL A 182 5.03 -19.32 20.75
N ALA A 183 5.27 -18.02 20.59
CA ALA A 183 5.91 -17.18 21.60
C ALA A 183 4.86 -16.23 22.21
N LEU A 184 4.96 -15.92 23.50
CA LEU A 184 3.95 -15.16 24.25
C LEU A 184 4.48 -13.84 24.81
N SER A 185 5.81 -13.67 24.89
CA SER A 185 6.46 -12.46 25.36
C SER A 185 7.82 -12.22 24.69
N PRO A 186 8.41 -11.02 24.81
CA PRO A 186 9.71 -10.71 24.18
C PRO A 186 10.85 -11.61 24.70
N GLU A 187 10.77 -12.06 25.95
CA GLU A 187 11.74 -13.01 26.50
C GLU A 187 11.70 -14.35 25.78
N ASP A 188 10.55 -14.78 25.23
CA ASP A 188 10.46 -15.99 24.41
C ASP A 188 11.14 -15.81 23.05
N LEU A 189 11.04 -14.60 22.46
CA LEU A 189 11.70 -14.26 21.20
C LEU A 189 13.22 -14.29 21.37
N VAL A 190 13.72 -13.65 22.42
CA VAL A 190 15.15 -13.60 22.74
C VAL A 190 15.69 -14.98 23.12
N ALA A 191 15.00 -15.72 24.02
CA ALA A 191 15.44 -17.06 24.44
C ALA A 191 15.33 -18.11 23.33
N GLY A 192 14.44 -17.90 22.35
CA GLY A 192 14.29 -18.75 21.17
C GLY A 192 15.23 -18.43 20.01
N GLU A 193 16.07 -17.39 20.13
CA GLU A 193 16.87 -16.83 19.02
C GLU A 193 16.01 -16.64 17.76
N VAL A 194 14.81 -16.05 17.92
CA VAL A 194 13.78 -15.98 16.87
C VAL A 194 14.23 -15.08 15.72
N ASP A 195 14.19 -15.62 14.51
CA ASP A 195 14.46 -14.88 13.27
C ASP A 195 13.22 -14.11 12.79
N VAL A 196 12.04 -14.74 12.87
CA VAL A 196 10.78 -14.19 12.36
C VAL A 196 9.64 -14.45 13.34
N ALA A 197 8.94 -13.40 13.75
CA ALA A 197 7.74 -13.49 14.57
C ALA A 197 6.52 -13.02 13.77
N ILE A 198 5.56 -13.93 13.56
CA ILE A 198 4.36 -13.67 12.76
C ILE A 198 3.24 -13.19 13.70
N LEU A 199 2.78 -11.96 13.51
CA LEU A 199 1.78 -11.27 14.32
C LEU A 199 0.50 -11.04 13.50
N GLY A 200 -0.66 -11.41 14.03
CA GLY A 200 -1.93 -10.97 13.43
C GLY A 200 -2.30 -9.57 13.91
N ALA A 201 -2.81 -8.69 13.05
CA ALA A 201 -3.32 -7.37 13.42
C ALA A 201 -4.77 -7.18 12.93
N PRO A 202 -5.77 -7.81 13.58
CA PRO A 202 -7.15 -7.91 13.07
C PRO A 202 -7.95 -6.58 13.19
N LEU A 203 -7.53 -5.55 12.46
CA LEU A 203 -8.12 -4.20 12.38
C LEU A 203 -8.60 -3.93 10.95
N ASP A 204 -9.89 -3.67 10.76
CA ASP A 204 -10.50 -3.42 9.43
C ASP A 204 -11.53 -2.26 9.40
N MET A 205 -11.48 -1.36 10.40
CA MET A 205 -12.39 -0.21 10.46
C MET A 205 -11.95 0.97 9.59
N GLY A 206 -10.68 1.01 9.16
CA GLY A 206 -10.12 2.03 8.29
C GLY A 206 -10.58 1.91 6.83
N SER A 207 -11.00 0.73 6.36
CA SER A 207 -11.69 0.57 5.07
C SER A 207 -13.18 0.91 5.15
N GLY A 208 -13.76 0.80 6.36
CA GLY A 208 -15.20 0.87 6.60
C GLY A 208 -16.01 -0.24 5.91
N TRP A 209 -15.35 -1.28 5.39
CA TRP A 209 -15.93 -2.30 4.51
C TRP A 209 -15.20 -3.65 4.62
N ARG A 210 -15.98 -4.73 4.59
CA ARG A 210 -15.53 -6.12 4.28
C ARG A 210 -14.65 -6.78 5.36
N ASP A 211 -14.53 -8.10 5.24
CA ASP A 211 -14.17 -9.05 6.31
C ASP A 211 -12.65 -9.18 6.58
N ALA A 212 -11.88 -8.09 6.47
CA ALA A 212 -10.42 -8.17 6.56
C ALA A 212 -9.93 -8.54 7.98
N ILE A 213 -10.72 -8.26 9.02
CA ILE A 213 -10.54 -8.75 10.40
C ILE A 213 -10.39 -10.29 10.50
N HIS A 214 -10.84 -11.05 9.51
CA HIS A 214 -10.76 -12.52 9.52
C HIS A 214 -9.57 -13.08 8.71
N GLY A 215 -8.85 -12.25 7.95
CA GLY A 215 -7.62 -12.63 7.25
C GLY A 215 -6.59 -13.39 8.11
N PRO A 216 -6.21 -12.90 9.31
CA PRO A 216 -5.21 -13.54 10.18
C PRO A 216 -5.62 -14.96 10.58
N ARG A 217 -6.90 -15.12 10.94
CA ARG A 217 -7.48 -16.41 11.34
C ARG A 217 -7.53 -17.40 10.17
N ALA A 218 -7.93 -16.93 8.98
CA ALA A 218 -8.00 -17.77 7.78
C ALA A 218 -6.61 -18.31 7.40
N MET A 219 -5.57 -17.46 7.44
CA MET A 219 -4.20 -17.88 7.13
C MET A 219 -3.68 -18.94 8.10
N ARG A 220 -3.88 -18.78 9.43
CA ARG A 220 -3.58 -19.83 10.42
C ARG A 220 -4.33 -21.14 10.13
N MET A 221 -5.61 -21.07 9.80
CA MET A 221 -6.47 -22.24 9.63
C MET A 221 -6.14 -23.08 8.38
N LEU A 222 -5.77 -22.46 7.26
CA LEU A 222 -5.57 -23.18 6.01
C LEU A 222 -4.30 -24.05 6.02
N GLY A 223 -3.19 -23.56 6.60
CA GLY A 223 -1.93 -24.29 6.76
C GLY A 223 -1.35 -24.89 5.46
N ARG A 224 -1.73 -24.36 4.29
CA ARG A 224 -1.24 -24.75 2.96
C ARG A 224 -0.50 -23.57 2.35
N GLY A 225 0.50 -23.85 1.52
CA GLY A 225 1.40 -22.84 0.96
C GLY A 225 2.65 -22.59 1.80
N THR A 226 2.73 -23.11 3.04
CA THR A 226 3.73 -22.70 4.05
C THR A 226 4.64 -23.83 4.56
N GLY A 227 4.94 -24.88 3.79
CA GLY A 227 5.65 -26.03 4.36
C GLY A 227 6.40 -26.92 3.37
N GLY A 228 7.55 -27.41 3.83
CA GLY A 228 8.53 -28.13 3.01
C GLY A 228 9.52 -27.19 2.36
N ALA A 229 10.31 -27.72 1.42
CA ALA A 229 11.20 -26.91 0.60
C ALA A 229 10.42 -26.18 -0.50
N ASP A 230 10.72 -24.91 -0.74
CA ASP A 230 10.33 -24.21 -1.95
C ASP A 230 10.89 -24.93 -3.18
N VAL A 231 10.04 -25.18 -4.19
CA VAL A 231 10.41 -26.01 -5.34
C VAL A 231 11.30 -25.27 -6.35
N SER A 232 11.41 -23.95 -6.30
CA SER A 232 12.38 -23.22 -7.15
C SER A 232 13.79 -23.26 -6.58
N THR A 233 13.95 -23.20 -5.26
CA THR A 233 15.24 -22.98 -4.58
C THR A 233 15.73 -24.18 -3.79
N MET A 234 14.86 -25.15 -3.52
CA MET A 234 15.08 -26.29 -2.63
C MET A 234 15.39 -25.90 -1.17
N ILE A 235 14.99 -24.70 -0.75
CA ILE A 235 15.17 -24.18 0.60
C ILE A 235 13.87 -24.37 1.40
N ASP A 236 13.99 -25.01 2.55
CA ASP A 236 12.93 -25.20 3.53
C ASP A 236 13.13 -24.16 4.65
N PRO A 237 12.39 -23.04 4.65
CA PRO A 237 12.64 -21.96 5.61
C PRO A 237 12.45 -22.41 7.06
N GLY A 238 11.56 -23.37 7.33
CA GLY A 238 11.37 -23.96 8.66
C GLY A 238 12.51 -24.86 9.14
N LYS A 239 13.56 -25.05 8.34
CA LYS A 239 14.84 -25.69 8.73
C LYS A 239 16.03 -24.72 8.81
N VAL A 240 15.81 -23.45 8.48
CA VAL A 240 16.85 -22.40 8.41
C VAL A 240 16.56 -21.27 9.40
N LEU A 241 15.29 -21.00 9.65
CA LEU A 241 14.80 -19.90 10.48
C LEU A 241 14.10 -20.43 11.73
N ASN A 242 14.34 -19.76 12.86
CA ASN A 242 13.52 -19.86 14.06
C ASN A 242 12.28 -18.97 13.86
N ILE A 243 11.16 -19.58 13.46
CA ILE A 243 9.90 -18.88 13.16
C ILE A 243 8.90 -19.15 14.30
N VAL A 244 8.16 -18.13 14.73
CA VAL A 244 7.07 -18.25 15.72
C VAL A 244 5.78 -17.56 15.29
N ASP A 245 4.65 -18.05 15.79
CA ASP A 245 3.39 -17.30 15.85
C ASP A 245 3.39 -16.50 17.17
N TYR A 246 3.25 -15.18 17.09
CA TYR A 246 3.27 -14.26 18.24
C TYR A 246 1.86 -13.83 18.66
N GLY A 247 0.83 -14.57 18.24
CA GLY A 247 -0.56 -14.26 18.52
C GLY A 247 -1.09 -13.09 17.71
N ASP A 248 -2.08 -12.38 18.26
CA ASP A 248 -2.68 -11.21 17.64
C ASP A 248 -2.43 -9.97 18.50
N ALA A 249 -2.22 -8.82 17.87
CA ALA A 249 -2.29 -7.53 18.53
C ALA A 249 -3.70 -7.31 19.08
N ALA A 250 -3.81 -6.70 20.26
CA ALA A 250 -5.11 -6.33 20.81
C ALA A 250 -5.69 -5.15 20.00
N ILE A 251 -6.97 -5.25 19.62
CA ILE A 251 -7.68 -4.27 18.80
C ILE A 251 -8.90 -3.78 19.58
N ASP A 252 -9.11 -2.47 19.65
CA ASP A 252 -10.40 -1.91 20.04
C ASP A 252 -11.32 -1.94 18.82
N GLN A 253 -12.31 -2.81 18.84
CA GLN A 253 -13.25 -3.04 17.73
C GLN A 253 -14.18 -1.85 17.41
N LEU A 254 -14.03 -0.71 18.10
CA LEU A 254 -14.78 0.52 17.87
C LEU A 254 -13.90 1.76 17.60
N SER A 255 -12.56 1.63 17.55
CA SER A 255 -11.67 2.75 17.21
C SER A 255 -10.34 2.33 16.58
N THR A 256 -10.14 2.76 15.33
CA THR A 256 -8.86 2.68 14.62
C THR A 256 -7.78 3.46 15.37
N GLU A 257 -8.10 4.66 15.84
CA GLU A 257 -7.19 5.59 16.53
C GLU A 257 -6.57 4.98 17.79
N ARG A 258 -7.34 4.19 18.54
CA ARG A 258 -6.85 3.48 19.73
C ARG A 258 -6.06 2.23 19.34
N SER A 259 -6.50 1.52 18.31
CA SER A 259 -5.91 0.25 17.86
C SER A 259 -4.54 0.42 17.22
N VAL A 260 -4.32 1.45 16.39
CA VAL A 260 -3.02 1.68 15.72
C VAL A 260 -1.85 1.83 16.71
N GLN A 261 -2.09 2.37 17.90
CA GLN A 261 -1.05 2.52 18.93
C GLN A 261 -0.63 1.15 19.48
N GLU A 262 -1.58 0.26 19.72
CA GLU A 262 -1.32 -1.09 20.24
C GLU A 262 -0.65 -1.99 19.20
N VAL A 263 -1.02 -1.84 17.92
CA VAL A 263 -0.30 -2.47 16.80
C VAL A 263 1.14 -1.97 16.73
N ARG A 264 1.36 -0.65 16.70
CA ARG A 264 2.70 -0.04 16.64
C ARG A 264 3.57 -0.50 17.82
N ASP A 265 3.00 -0.56 19.02
CA ASP A 265 3.68 -1.06 20.21
C ASP A 265 4.06 -2.56 20.10
N ARG A 266 3.21 -3.41 19.49
CA ARG A 266 3.54 -4.84 19.26
C ARG A 266 4.56 -5.06 18.15
N VAL A 267 4.49 -4.31 17.05
CA VAL A 267 5.48 -4.41 15.96
C VAL A 267 6.85 -3.92 16.44
N ARG A 268 6.89 -2.82 17.20
CA ARG A 268 8.13 -2.30 17.81
C ARG A 268 8.74 -3.31 18.78
N GLU A 269 7.91 -3.89 19.65
CA GLU A 269 8.31 -4.90 20.64
C GLU A 269 8.93 -6.16 20.02
N ILE A 270 8.48 -6.58 18.83
CA ILE A 270 9.14 -7.65 18.07
C ILE A 270 10.49 -7.16 17.54
N ALA A 271 10.51 -6.04 16.82
CA ALA A 271 11.71 -5.52 16.15
C ALA A 271 12.84 -5.17 17.14
N GLU A 272 12.52 -4.70 18.35
CA GLU A 272 13.49 -4.45 19.43
C GLU A 272 14.23 -5.72 19.91
N THR A 273 13.70 -6.92 19.66
CA THR A 273 14.40 -8.19 19.94
C THR A 273 15.38 -8.61 18.84
N GLY A 274 15.37 -7.94 17.69
CA GLY A 274 16.12 -8.33 16.49
C GLY A 274 15.40 -9.34 15.58
N ALA A 275 14.24 -9.86 15.99
CA ALA A 275 13.36 -10.67 15.15
C ALA A 275 12.64 -9.80 14.11
N ILE A 276 12.44 -10.32 12.89
CA ILE A 276 11.70 -9.64 11.83
C ILE A 276 10.19 -9.83 12.09
N PRO A 277 9.39 -8.76 12.29
CA PRO A 277 7.94 -8.87 12.38
C PRO A 277 7.33 -9.14 11.01
N PHE A 278 6.49 -10.17 10.94
CA PHE A 278 5.63 -10.49 9.79
C PHE A 278 4.17 -10.22 10.21
N ILE A 279 3.58 -9.10 9.78
CA ILE A 279 2.23 -8.69 10.19
C ILE A 279 1.20 -9.23 9.20
N ILE A 280 0.10 -9.80 9.69
CA ILE A 280 -0.95 -10.39 8.85
C ILE A 280 -2.30 -9.76 9.17
N GLY A 281 -3.01 -9.31 8.14
CA GLY A 281 -4.30 -8.60 8.20
C GLY A 281 -4.22 -7.28 8.98
N GLY A 282 -5.29 -6.52 9.13
CA GLY A 282 -6.58 -6.54 8.44
C GLY A 282 -6.55 -5.60 7.22
N ASP A 283 -7.12 -4.40 7.32
CA ASP A 283 -7.10 -3.39 6.24
C ASP A 283 -5.78 -2.62 6.15
N HIS A 284 -5.59 -1.85 5.08
CA HIS A 284 -4.32 -1.17 4.82
C HIS A 284 -4.03 0.03 5.75
N SER A 285 -4.92 0.43 6.65
CA SER A 285 -4.63 1.49 7.65
C SER A 285 -3.47 1.12 8.60
N LEU A 286 -3.08 -0.16 8.60
CA LEU A 286 -1.96 -0.74 9.34
C LEU A 286 -0.58 -0.42 8.76
N GLU A 287 -0.47 -0.02 7.49
CA GLU A 287 0.80 0.46 6.89
C GLU A 287 1.42 1.57 7.76
N TYR A 288 0.58 2.49 8.26
CA TYR A 288 1.04 3.57 9.13
C TYR A 288 1.66 3.08 10.46
N PRO A 289 0.96 2.35 11.36
CA PRO A 289 1.57 1.87 12.60
C PRO A 289 2.68 0.83 12.39
N ASN A 290 2.60 0.00 11.34
CA ASN A 290 3.61 -1.01 11.05
C ASN A 290 4.95 -0.34 10.68
N VAL A 291 4.97 0.48 9.63
CA VAL A 291 6.20 1.16 9.19
C VAL A 291 6.70 2.17 10.21
N ALA A 292 5.80 2.88 10.91
CA ALA A 292 6.22 3.78 11.99
C ALA A 292 6.89 3.05 13.17
N ALA A 293 6.48 1.81 13.48
CA ALA A 293 7.15 1.01 14.50
C ALA A 293 8.57 0.62 14.08
N ILE A 294 8.77 0.22 12.83
CA ILE A 294 10.10 -0.10 12.27
C ILE A 294 10.98 1.16 12.23
N ALA A 295 10.43 2.29 11.82
CA ALA A 295 11.12 3.58 11.84
C ALA A 295 11.50 4.05 13.27
N ASP A 296 10.73 3.68 14.30
CA ASP A 296 11.08 3.95 15.71
C ASP A 296 12.33 3.15 16.15
N VAL A 297 12.51 1.93 15.66
CA VAL A 297 13.65 1.04 16.04
C VAL A 297 14.90 1.32 15.20
N TYR A 298 14.77 1.34 13.88
CA TYR A 298 15.90 1.45 12.94
C TYR A 298 16.26 2.92 12.63
N GLY A 299 15.34 3.85 12.89
CA GLY A 299 15.50 5.29 12.73
C GLY A 299 14.74 5.85 11.54
N LYS A 300 14.03 6.97 11.77
CA LYS A 300 13.28 7.71 10.74
C LYS A 300 14.13 8.06 9.52
N GLY A 301 13.58 7.81 8.33
CA GLY A 301 14.23 8.09 7.05
C GLY A 301 15.46 7.21 6.75
N LYS A 302 15.59 6.04 7.40
CA LYS A 302 16.62 5.02 7.08
C LYS A 302 16.05 3.70 6.57
N VAL A 303 14.73 3.56 6.62
CA VAL A 303 13.98 2.37 6.21
C VAL A 303 13.32 2.71 4.88
N GLY A 304 13.63 1.94 3.84
CA GLY A 304 12.91 1.98 2.58
C GLY A 304 11.63 1.15 2.67
N VAL A 305 10.64 1.47 1.85
CA VAL A 305 9.39 0.72 1.76
C VAL A 305 9.12 0.38 0.31
N VAL A 306 8.92 -0.91 0.01
CA VAL A 306 8.25 -1.34 -1.23
C VAL A 306 6.82 -1.73 -0.89
N HIS A 307 5.88 -1.02 -1.51
CA HIS A 307 4.45 -1.12 -1.28
C HIS A 307 3.76 -1.70 -2.52
N PHE A 308 3.33 -2.95 -2.43
CA PHE A 308 2.60 -3.63 -3.50
C PHE A 308 1.10 -3.40 -3.35
N ASP A 309 0.50 -2.66 -4.29
CA ASP A 309 -0.92 -2.25 -4.23
C ASP A 309 -1.46 -1.88 -5.62
N ALA A 310 -2.76 -2.04 -5.86
CA ALA A 310 -3.44 -1.43 -7.01
C ALA A 310 -3.70 0.09 -6.81
N HIS A 311 -3.74 0.54 -5.56
CA HIS A 311 -4.11 1.85 -5.04
C HIS A 311 -2.90 2.71 -4.66
N LEU A 312 -3.15 4.02 -4.57
CA LEU A 312 -2.12 4.98 -4.21
C LEU A 312 -1.94 5.13 -2.71
N ASP A 313 -3.00 4.97 -1.90
CA ASP A 313 -3.02 5.10 -0.43
C ASP A 313 -2.30 6.33 0.17
N THR A 314 -2.09 7.33 -0.69
CA THR A 314 -1.65 8.68 -0.41
C THR A 314 -2.86 9.64 -0.33
N GLY A 315 -4.07 9.18 0.00
CA GLY A 315 -5.22 10.07 0.24
C GLY A 315 -4.89 11.19 1.23
N ARG A 316 -5.55 12.35 1.09
CA ARG A 316 -5.26 13.53 1.94
C ARG A 316 -6.55 14.31 2.19
N GLY A 317 -6.64 14.97 3.33
CA GLY A 317 -7.76 15.88 3.63
C GLY A 317 -9.13 15.20 3.76
N ARG A 318 -9.14 13.91 4.09
CA ARG A 318 -10.35 13.17 4.48
C ARG A 318 -10.79 13.62 5.89
N VAL A 319 -12.02 13.30 6.27
CA VAL A 319 -12.59 13.66 7.58
C VAL A 319 -11.93 12.86 8.71
N HIS A 320 -11.77 11.56 8.50
CA HIS A 320 -10.90 10.72 9.33
C HIS A 320 -9.43 10.96 8.93
N LEU A 321 -8.50 10.68 9.84
CA LEU A 321 -7.04 10.80 9.59
C LEU A 321 -6.32 9.45 9.54
N LEU A 322 -7.03 8.38 9.90
CA LEU A 322 -6.54 7.01 9.95
C LEU A 322 -7.61 6.14 9.27
N ASP A 323 -7.45 5.98 7.97
CA ASP A 323 -8.26 5.12 7.12
C ASP A 323 -7.34 4.47 6.08
N HIS A 324 -7.79 3.37 5.47
CA HIS A 324 -6.92 2.54 4.64
C HIS A 324 -6.39 3.27 3.40
N GLY A 325 -7.10 4.30 2.91
CA GLY A 325 -6.72 5.02 1.70
C GLY A 325 -5.86 6.26 1.91
N GLN A 326 -5.26 6.44 3.10
CA GLN A 326 -4.29 7.53 3.40
C GLN A 326 -3.12 7.21 4.37
N PRO A 327 -2.75 5.95 4.70
CA PRO A 327 -1.69 5.66 5.67
C PRO A 327 -0.32 6.24 5.24
N ILE A 328 -0.04 6.24 3.94
CA ILE A 328 1.23 6.74 3.38
C ILE A 328 1.35 8.25 3.62
N TYR A 329 0.27 9.00 3.44
CA TYR A 329 0.27 10.43 3.78
C TYR A 329 0.57 10.66 5.27
N ARG A 330 0.07 9.79 6.17
CA ARG A 330 0.39 9.88 7.61
C ARG A 330 1.86 9.58 7.90
N LEU A 331 2.44 8.56 7.28
CA LEU A 331 3.87 8.23 7.39
C LEU A 331 4.76 9.42 6.98
N MET A 332 4.46 10.02 5.84
CA MET A 332 5.19 11.18 5.31
C MET A 332 4.98 12.45 6.14
N LYS A 333 3.76 12.65 6.67
CA LYS A 333 3.43 13.81 7.51
C LYS A 333 4.13 13.79 8.88
N GLU A 334 4.51 12.62 9.35
CA GLU A 334 5.35 12.41 10.55
C GLU A 334 6.83 12.13 10.22
N ALA A 335 7.23 12.18 8.95
CA ALA A 335 8.58 11.92 8.46
C ALA A 335 9.19 10.57 8.91
N HIS A 336 8.38 9.51 8.99
CA HIS A 336 8.87 8.16 9.32
C HIS A 336 9.75 7.59 8.20
N VAL A 337 9.35 7.83 6.95
CA VAL A 337 10.04 7.44 5.72
C VAL A 337 10.26 8.70 4.89
N ARG A 338 11.34 8.76 4.09
CA ARG A 338 11.50 9.83 3.10
C ARG A 338 10.66 9.50 1.85
N PRO A 339 10.01 10.48 1.20
CA PRO A 339 9.31 10.26 -0.06
C PRO A 339 10.07 9.41 -1.08
N GLU A 340 11.34 9.73 -1.33
CA GLU A 340 12.22 9.02 -2.27
C GLU A 340 12.54 7.56 -1.89
N ASP A 341 12.38 7.19 -0.61
CA ASP A 341 12.58 5.82 -0.12
C ASP A 341 11.28 4.99 -0.11
N TYR A 342 10.17 5.53 -0.63
CA TYR A 342 8.87 4.85 -0.66
C TYR A 342 8.46 4.56 -2.11
N ILE A 343 8.47 3.27 -2.47
CA ILE A 343 8.33 2.77 -3.84
C ILE A 343 7.03 1.98 -3.97
N GLN A 344 6.10 2.46 -4.79
CA GLN A 344 4.82 1.79 -5.02
C GLN A 344 4.86 0.90 -6.28
N VAL A 345 4.27 -0.29 -6.23
CA VAL A 345 4.33 -1.27 -7.33
C VAL A 345 2.97 -1.93 -7.57
N GLY A 346 2.51 -1.93 -8.83
CA GLY A 346 1.25 -2.57 -9.24
C GLY A 346 0.08 -1.61 -9.45
N LEU A 347 0.33 -0.30 -9.34
CA LEU A 347 -0.67 0.76 -9.43
C LEU A 347 -1.48 0.70 -10.73
N ARG A 348 -2.81 0.77 -10.59
CA ARG A 348 -3.76 0.73 -11.71
C ARG A 348 -5.16 1.28 -11.40
N ALA A 349 -5.47 1.60 -10.14
CA ALA A 349 -6.75 2.18 -9.76
C ALA A 349 -6.97 3.60 -10.32
N HIS A 350 -8.22 4.05 -10.32
CA HIS A 350 -8.64 5.29 -10.98
C HIS A 350 -8.44 6.54 -10.09
N TYR A 351 -7.37 7.28 -10.34
CA TYR A 351 -7.08 8.56 -9.69
C TYR A 351 -6.99 9.73 -10.66
N SER A 352 -7.17 10.95 -10.14
CA SER A 352 -6.86 12.17 -10.91
C SER A 352 -5.35 12.34 -11.06
N LYS A 353 -4.93 12.92 -12.19
CA LYS A 353 -3.52 13.22 -12.51
C LYS A 353 -2.76 13.94 -11.37
N SER A 354 -3.47 14.75 -10.59
CA SER A 354 -2.92 15.53 -9.49
C SER A 354 -2.30 14.70 -8.35
N TYR A 355 -2.70 13.43 -8.18
CA TYR A 355 -2.05 12.55 -7.19
C TYR A 355 -0.62 12.20 -7.63
N TYR A 356 -0.48 11.60 -8.82
CA TYR A 356 0.80 11.32 -9.45
C TYR A 356 1.72 12.55 -9.62
N GLU A 357 1.13 13.73 -9.90
CA GLU A 357 1.87 14.99 -9.96
C GLU A 357 2.43 15.42 -8.59
N TRP A 358 1.70 15.18 -7.50
CA TRP A 358 2.18 15.42 -6.13
C TRP A 358 3.21 14.39 -5.70
N GLU A 359 3.01 13.09 -6.00
CA GLU A 359 3.95 12.01 -5.65
C GLU A 359 5.33 12.31 -6.25
N ARG A 360 5.36 12.64 -7.54
CA ARG A 360 6.58 13.10 -8.23
C ARG A 360 7.09 14.46 -7.73
N GLU A 361 6.24 15.35 -7.22
CA GLU A 361 6.69 16.63 -6.64
C GLU A 361 7.38 16.43 -5.29
N ILE A 362 6.91 15.50 -4.45
CA ILE A 362 7.53 15.21 -3.16
C ILE A 362 8.71 14.24 -3.25
N GLY A 363 8.85 13.51 -4.37
CA GLY A 363 9.99 12.63 -4.66
C GLY A 363 9.67 11.13 -4.66
N MET A 364 8.41 10.73 -4.43
CA MET A 364 8.02 9.32 -4.40
C MET A 364 8.25 8.60 -5.73
N HIS A 365 8.54 7.30 -5.62
CA HIS A 365 8.71 6.40 -6.75
C HIS A 365 7.49 5.48 -6.90
N TYR A 366 7.11 5.23 -8.15
CA TYR A 366 5.96 4.38 -8.44
C TYR A 366 6.05 3.67 -9.79
N HIS A 367 5.54 2.44 -9.83
CA HIS A 367 5.51 1.55 -10.99
C HIS A 367 4.10 1.06 -11.23
N THR A 368 3.48 1.59 -12.29
CA THR A 368 2.14 1.21 -12.72
C THR A 368 2.14 -0.09 -13.50
N MET A 369 1.02 -0.80 -13.55
CA MET A 369 0.89 -1.98 -14.41
C MET A 369 1.07 -1.66 -15.91
N ALA A 370 0.87 -0.41 -16.33
CA ALA A 370 1.19 0.04 -17.69
C ALA A 370 2.71 0.17 -17.95
N GLU A 371 3.53 0.40 -16.92
CA GLU A 371 4.99 0.28 -17.06
C GLU A 371 5.40 -1.20 -17.17
N VAL A 372 4.82 -2.06 -16.34
CA VAL A 372 5.04 -3.51 -16.35
C VAL A 372 4.68 -4.11 -17.71
N GLU A 373 3.50 -3.83 -18.27
CA GLU A 373 3.08 -4.31 -19.59
C GLU A 373 4.07 -3.89 -20.69
N ARG A 374 4.65 -2.69 -20.57
CA ARG A 374 5.58 -2.12 -21.56
C ARG A 374 7.02 -2.62 -21.42
N ARG A 375 7.49 -2.91 -20.21
CA ARG A 375 8.90 -3.20 -19.90
C ARG A 375 9.17 -4.64 -19.46
N GLY A 376 8.15 -5.35 -19.01
CA GLY A 376 8.28 -6.66 -18.35
C GLY A 376 8.73 -6.56 -16.90
N TRP A 377 8.34 -7.55 -16.09
CA TRP A 377 8.64 -7.61 -14.66
C TRP A 377 10.13 -7.55 -14.34
N ASP A 378 10.98 -8.26 -15.09
CA ASP A 378 12.42 -8.28 -14.81
C ASP A 378 13.01 -6.87 -14.81
N ALA A 379 12.67 -6.04 -15.80
CA ALA A 379 13.20 -4.68 -15.91
C ALA A 379 12.63 -3.73 -14.84
N VAL A 380 11.35 -3.89 -14.46
CA VAL A 380 10.74 -3.13 -13.37
C VAL A 380 11.33 -3.52 -12.02
N MET A 381 11.55 -4.81 -11.78
CA MET A 381 12.08 -5.29 -10.50
C MET A 381 13.53 -4.92 -10.23
N GLU A 382 14.39 -4.85 -11.26
CA GLU A 382 15.75 -4.29 -11.06
C GLU A 382 15.68 -2.83 -10.62
N ARG A 383 14.75 -2.07 -11.18
CA ARG A 383 14.56 -0.65 -10.85
C ARG A 383 14.00 -0.48 -9.44
N VAL A 384 12.98 -1.27 -9.06
CA VAL A 384 12.45 -1.32 -7.69
C VAL A 384 13.54 -1.67 -6.69
N LEU A 385 14.35 -2.71 -6.96
CA LEU A 385 15.46 -3.12 -6.08
C LEU A 385 16.53 -2.03 -5.95
N GLN A 386 16.86 -1.34 -7.04
CA GLN A 386 17.79 -0.22 -7.03
C GLN A 386 17.24 0.94 -6.18
N GLU A 387 16.05 1.42 -6.49
CA GLU A 387 15.40 2.55 -5.80
C GLU A 387 15.21 2.24 -4.30
N ALA A 388 14.81 1.01 -3.95
CA ALA A 388 14.62 0.55 -2.57
C ALA A 388 15.91 0.34 -1.74
N THR A 389 17.10 0.41 -2.37
CA THR A 389 18.40 0.21 -1.70
C THR A 389 19.41 1.31 -1.95
N GLU A 390 19.07 2.36 -2.71
CA GLU A 390 19.99 3.44 -3.08
C GLU A 390 20.42 4.28 -1.87
N ASN A 391 19.48 4.56 -0.95
CA ASN A 391 19.70 5.49 0.17
C ASN A 391 19.38 4.90 1.55
N THR A 392 19.12 3.59 1.64
CA THR A 392 18.56 2.90 2.81
C THR A 392 19.28 1.58 3.08
N GLU A 393 19.54 1.28 4.36
CA GLU A 393 20.17 0.02 4.79
C GLU A 393 19.13 -1.08 5.08
N PHE A 394 17.88 -0.68 5.33
CA PHE A 394 16.81 -1.54 5.82
C PHE A 394 15.61 -1.45 4.89
N LEU A 395 14.95 -2.59 4.61
CA LEU A 395 13.75 -2.65 3.79
C LEU A 395 12.53 -3.14 4.58
N TYR A 396 11.43 -2.41 4.49
CA TYR A 396 10.10 -2.91 4.77
C TYR A 396 9.40 -3.28 3.45
N VAL A 397 8.65 -4.38 3.43
CA VAL A 397 7.82 -4.76 2.28
C VAL A 397 6.37 -4.87 2.74
N SER A 398 5.54 -3.97 2.23
CA SER A 398 4.10 -3.94 2.44
C SER A 398 3.41 -4.61 1.25
N PHE A 399 2.46 -5.52 1.51
CA PHE A 399 1.79 -6.28 0.45
C PHE A 399 0.27 -6.27 0.62
N ASP A 400 -0.38 -5.33 -0.05
CA ASP A 400 -1.81 -5.40 -0.29
C ASP A 400 -2.11 -6.54 -1.25
N VAL A 401 -2.97 -7.48 -0.84
CA VAL A 401 -3.34 -8.61 -1.71
C VAL A 401 -4.13 -8.16 -2.95
N ASP A 402 -4.75 -6.98 -2.95
CA ASP A 402 -5.47 -6.42 -4.09
C ASP A 402 -4.56 -5.98 -5.24
N VAL A 403 -3.23 -5.92 -5.02
CA VAL A 403 -2.24 -5.82 -6.08
C VAL A 403 -2.33 -6.98 -7.09
N LEU A 404 -2.79 -8.15 -6.64
CA LEU A 404 -3.03 -9.33 -7.47
C LEU A 404 -4.27 -9.14 -8.36
N ASP A 405 -4.30 -9.78 -9.52
CA ASP A 405 -5.52 -9.76 -10.33
C ASP A 405 -6.68 -10.48 -9.58
N PRO A 406 -7.93 -9.98 -9.64
CA PRO A 406 -9.08 -10.60 -8.98
C PRO A 406 -9.38 -12.05 -9.41
N ALA A 407 -8.82 -12.52 -10.55
CA ALA A 407 -8.84 -13.93 -10.92
C ALA A 407 -8.02 -14.83 -9.96
N PHE A 408 -7.05 -14.26 -9.25
CA PHE A 408 -6.26 -14.91 -8.20
C PHE A 408 -6.64 -14.43 -6.80
N GLN A 409 -7.06 -13.18 -6.63
CA GLN A 409 -7.45 -12.63 -5.33
C GLN A 409 -8.88 -12.04 -5.34
N PRO A 410 -9.92 -12.89 -5.38
CA PRO A 410 -11.31 -12.42 -5.22
C PRO A 410 -11.62 -11.93 -3.79
N GLY A 411 -10.89 -12.42 -2.78
CA GLY A 411 -11.10 -12.12 -1.37
C GLY A 411 -10.40 -10.84 -0.89
N THR A 412 -10.84 -9.67 -1.37
CA THR A 412 -10.26 -8.37 -0.98
C THR A 412 -11.26 -7.19 -0.93
N GLY A 413 -10.89 -6.13 -0.21
CA GLY A 413 -11.58 -4.85 -0.04
C GLY A 413 -11.93 -4.16 -1.36
N THR A 414 -10.96 -4.01 -2.26
CA THR A 414 -11.01 -3.04 -3.37
C THR A 414 -10.50 -3.63 -4.72
N PRO A 415 -10.97 -4.80 -5.16
CA PRO A 415 -10.36 -5.53 -6.29
C PRO A 415 -10.31 -4.72 -7.61
N VAL A 416 -9.12 -4.59 -8.20
CA VAL A 416 -8.90 -3.91 -9.49
C VAL A 416 -8.33 -4.88 -10.54
N SER A 417 -8.99 -5.01 -11.69
CA SER A 417 -8.54 -5.90 -12.77
C SER A 417 -7.22 -5.47 -13.42
N GLY A 418 -6.49 -6.43 -14.01
CA GLY A 418 -5.19 -6.21 -14.66
C GLY A 418 -4.01 -6.22 -13.69
N GLY A 419 -4.10 -7.01 -12.62
CA GLY A 419 -3.10 -7.09 -11.55
C GLY A 419 -2.04 -8.18 -11.75
N LEU A 420 -1.26 -8.42 -10.69
CA LEU A 420 -0.23 -9.47 -10.69
C LEU A 420 -0.85 -10.87 -10.72
N THR A 421 -0.19 -11.79 -11.44
CA THR A 421 -0.42 -13.22 -11.28
C THR A 421 0.45 -13.77 -10.14
N MET A 422 0.02 -14.89 -9.53
CA MET A 422 0.83 -15.60 -8.54
C MET A 422 2.17 -16.12 -9.07
N ARG A 423 2.32 -16.25 -10.40
CA ARG A 423 3.60 -16.64 -11.03
C ARG A 423 4.62 -15.52 -11.03
N GLU A 424 4.18 -14.27 -10.88
CA GLU A 424 5.04 -13.09 -10.79
C GLU A 424 5.25 -12.72 -9.32
N ALA A 425 4.19 -12.66 -8.52
CA ALA A 425 4.26 -12.23 -7.12
C ALA A 425 5.19 -13.13 -6.26
N ILE A 426 5.15 -14.46 -6.42
CA ILE A 426 6.00 -15.39 -5.65
C ILE A 426 7.51 -15.16 -5.87
N PRO A 427 8.04 -15.16 -7.11
CA PRO A 427 9.46 -14.86 -7.32
C PRO A 427 9.82 -13.40 -6.99
N ILE A 428 8.91 -12.43 -7.18
CA ILE A 428 9.12 -11.02 -6.81
C ILE A 428 9.38 -10.88 -5.29
N VAL A 429 8.46 -11.35 -4.46
CA VAL A 429 8.57 -11.27 -3.00
C VAL A 429 9.79 -12.05 -2.50
N ARG A 430 10.04 -13.24 -3.05
CA ARG A 430 11.23 -14.05 -2.70
C ARG A 430 12.54 -13.35 -3.07
N ARG A 431 12.62 -12.65 -4.22
CA ARG A 431 13.82 -11.87 -4.59
C ARG A 431 14.03 -10.70 -3.63
N LEU A 432 13.00 -9.90 -3.35
CA LEU A 432 13.09 -8.77 -2.40
C LEU A 432 13.61 -9.23 -1.03
N CYS A 433 12.98 -10.24 -0.44
CA CYS A 433 13.38 -10.75 0.87
C CYS A 433 14.73 -11.50 0.89
N ALA A 434 15.31 -11.85 -0.28
CA ALA A 434 16.63 -12.47 -0.41
C ALA A 434 17.76 -11.47 -0.70
N GLU A 435 17.50 -10.50 -1.58
CA GLU A 435 18.50 -9.57 -2.11
C GLU A 435 18.67 -8.31 -1.25
N THR A 436 17.79 -8.10 -0.25
CA THR A 436 17.80 -6.93 0.64
C THR A 436 17.82 -7.32 2.13
N ASN A 437 18.13 -6.35 2.99
CA ASN A 437 18.09 -6.50 4.44
C ASN A 437 16.67 -6.18 4.96
N LEU A 438 15.81 -7.20 4.92
CA LEU A 438 14.40 -7.08 5.32
C LEU A 438 14.27 -6.92 6.85
N VAL A 439 13.61 -5.85 7.29
CA VAL A 439 13.35 -5.54 8.70
C VAL A 439 11.87 -5.59 9.09
N GLY A 440 10.99 -5.83 8.13
CA GLY A 440 9.58 -6.10 8.38
C GLY A 440 8.83 -6.42 7.08
N PHE A 441 7.74 -7.15 7.22
CA PHE A 441 6.88 -7.56 6.10
C PHE A 441 5.43 -7.58 6.57
N ASP A 442 4.48 -7.23 5.70
CA ASP A 442 3.07 -7.49 5.97
C ASP A 442 2.28 -8.01 4.77
N ILE A 443 1.08 -8.52 5.08
CA ILE A 443 0.05 -8.90 4.11
C ILE A 443 -1.31 -8.40 4.62
N VAL A 444 -1.93 -7.48 3.89
CA VAL A 444 -3.17 -6.78 4.27
C VAL A 444 -4.30 -7.01 3.25
N GLU A 445 -5.49 -6.46 3.54
CA GLU A 445 -6.76 -6.51 2.77
C GLU A 445 -7.29 -7.92 2.41
N LEU A 446 -6.73 -8.99 2.98
CA LEU A 446 -7.28 -10.34 2.86
C LEU A 446 -8.63 -10.44 3.58
N ALA A 447 -9.72 -10.43 2.81
CA ALA A 447 -11.10 -10.53 3.28
C ALA A 447 -11.71 -11.91 2.95
N PRO A 448 -11.61 -12.93 3.84
CA PRO A 448 -11.90 -14.32 3.48
C PRO A 448 -13.36 -14.58 3.13
N ALA A 449 -14.33 -13.92 3.78
CA ALA A 449 -15.75 -14.13 3.47
C ALA A 449 -16.17 -13.71 2.05
N LEU A 450 -15.33 -12.97 1.31
CA LEU A 450 -15.58 -12.63 -0.10
C LEU A 450 -15.09 -13.71 -1.06
N ASP A 451 -14.18 -14.60 -0.61
CA ASP A 451 -13.76 -15.77 -1.36
C ASP A 451 -14.55 -17.00 -0.89
N THR A 452 -15.55 -17.40 -1.66
CA THR A 452 -16.32 -18.64 -1.41
C THR A 452 -15.50 -19.92 -1.64
N THR A 453 -14.23 -19.81 -2.06
CA THR A 453 -13.28 -20.90 -2.20
C THR A 453 -12.24 -20.88 -1.05
N TYR A 454 -10.96 -21.07 -1.37
CA TYR A 454 -9.84 -20.93 -0.43
C TYR A 454 -8.61 -20.30 -1.10
N VAL A 455 -8.78 -19.79 -2.33
CA VAL A 455 -7.68 -19.38 -3.23
C VAL A 455 -6.98 -18.14 -2.68
N SER A 456 -7.73 -17.17 -2.17
CA SER A 456 -7.20 -15.92 -1.63
C SER A 456 -6.32 -16.17 -0.40
N THR A 457 -6.79 -17.04 0.50
CA THR A 457 -6.03 -17.48 1.69
C THR A 457 -4.85 -18.39 1.35
N LEU A 458 -4.95 -19.19 0.28
CA LEU A 458 -3.84 -20.00 -0.24
C LEU A 458 -2.74 -19.10 -0.81
N ASN A 459 -3.12 -18.07 -1.55
CA ASN A 459 -2.22 -17.14 -2.21
C ASN A 459 -1.48 -16.29 -1.19
N ALA A 460 -2.18 -15.69 -0.23
CA ALA A 460 -1.58 -14.97 0.90
C ALA A 460 -0.57 -15.83 1.69
N ASN A 461 -0.93 -17.07 2.04
CA ASN A 461 0.01 -18.01 2.66
C ASN A 461 1.22 -18.35 1.77
N SER A 462 1.05 -18.40 0.45
CA SER A 462 2.15 -18.67 -0.50
C SER A 462 3.09 -17.47 -0.63
N LEU A 463 2.60 -16.23 -0.49
CA LEU A 463 3.41 -15.01 -0.45
C LEU A 463 4.23 -14.94 0.85
N MET A 464 3.60 -15.21 2.00
CA MET A 464 4.29 -15.31 3.28
C MET A 464 5.43 -16.35 3.22
N PHE A 465 5.17 -17.52 2.64
CA PHE A 465 6.20 -18.54 2.43
C PHE A 465 7.28 -18.13 1.42
N ALA A 466 6.95 -17.35 0.39
CA ALA A 466 7.92 -16.80 -0.54
C ALA A 466 8.89 -15.84 0.16
N CYS A 467 8.39 -14.94 1.03
CA CYS A 467 9.26 -14.05 1.79
C CYS A 467 10.07 -14.80 2.85
N LEU A 468 9.47 -15.74 3.61
CA LEU A 468 10.20 -16.62 4.53
C LEU A 468 11.34 -17.38 3.82
N THR A 469 11.10 -17.85 2.58
CA THR A 469 12.13 -18.48 1.76
C THR A 469 13.23 -17.49 1.36
N GLY A 470 12.87 -16.24 1.03
CA GLY A 470 13.83 -15.17 0.77
C GLY A 470 14.70 -14.84 1.98
N VAL A 471 14.11 -14.66 3.17
CA VAL A 471 14.85 -14.44 4.42
C VAL A 471 15.81 -15.63 4.70
N ALA A 472 15.35 -16.86 4.48
CA ALA A 472 16.18 -18.06 4.60
C ALA A 472 17.30 -18.13 3.54
N MET A 473 17.08 -17.61 2.33
CA MET A 473 18.12 -17.44 1.30
C MET A 473 19.16 -16.41 1.75
N HIS A 474 18.72 -15.24 2.24
CA HIS A 474 19.58 -14.16 2.72
C HIS A 474 20.48 -14.64 3.87
N LYS A 475 19.91 -15.28 4.90
CA LYS A 475 20.65 -15.87 6.04
C LYS A 475 21.69 -16.91 5.61
N LYS A 476 21.52 -17.53 4.44
CA LYS A 476 22.47 -18.48 3.83
C LYS A 476 23.42 -17.86 2.80
N GLY A 477 23.35 -16.56 2.54
CA GLY A 477 24.17 -15.86 1.54
C GLY A 477 23.76 -16.15 0.08
N ILE A 478 22.53 -16.59 -0.15
CA ILE A 478 22.00 -16.92 -1.49
C ILE A 478 21.26 -15.70 -2.04
N THR A 479 22.01 -14.70 -2.48
CA THR A 479 21.51 -13.40 -2.96
C THR A 479 21.64 -13.24 -4.48
N GLN A 480 21.87 -14.32 -5.23
CA GLN A 480 22.00 -14.22 -6.68
C GLN A 480 20.63 -13.97 -7.32
N LYS A 481 20.56 -12.93 -8.16
CA LYS A 481 19.39 -12.62 -8.99
C LYS A 481 18.84 -13.88 -9.67
N GLY A 482 17.56 -14.15 -9.45
CA GLY A 482 16.85 -15.24 -10.13
C GLY A 482 17.35 -16.64 -9.77
N PHE A 483 17.95 -16.83 -8.58
CA PHE A 483 18.42 -18.15 -8.13
C PHE A 483 17.34 -19.23 -8.26
N ILE A 484 17.68 -20.28 -9.01
CA ILE A 484 16.93 -21.52 -9.16
C ILE A 484 17.90 -22.67 -8.88
N SER A 485 17.47 -23.66 -8.10
CA SER A 485 18.28 -24.84 -7.82
C SER A 485 18.43 -25.70 -9.09
N GLU A 486 19.61 -26.29 -9.30
CA GLU A 486 19.84 -27.24 -10.40
C GLU A 486 18.87 -28.44 -10.35
N LEU A 487 18.41 -28.84 -9.16
CA LEU A 487 17.36 -29.85 -8.98
C LEU A 487 16.01 -29.42 -9.58
N SER A 488 15.77 -28.12 -9.69
CA SER A 488 14.54 -27.50 -10.15
C SER A 488 14.56 -27.13 -11.64
N SER A 489 15.72 -26.70 -12.17
CA SER A 489 15.89 -26.36 -13.59
C SER A 489 16.37 -27.52 -14.47
N GLU A 490 17.17 -28.44 -13.92
CA GLU A 490 17.93 -29.45 -14.70
C GLU A 490 17.77 -30.87 -14.13
N HIS A 491 16.86 -31.08 -13.17
CA HIS A 491 16.74 -32.31 -12.37
C HIS A 491 18.07 -32.74 -11.70
N GLY A 492 18.99 -31.80 -11.45
CA GLY A 492 20.34 -32.06 -10.94
C GLY A 492 21.29 -32.71 -11.95
N GLN A 493 20.98 -32.66 -13.25
CA GLN A 493 21.82 -33.23 -14.30
C GLN A 493 22.76 -32.17 -14.87
N THR A 494 24.07 -32.41 -14.78
CA THR A 494 25.07 -31.55 -15.41
C THR A 494 24.87 -31.51 -16.93
N ASP A 495 24.93 -30.31 -17.50
CA ASP A 495 24.86 -30.06 -18.96
C ASP A 495 23.52 -30.46 -19.63
N TYR A 496 22.41 -30.51 -18.88
CA TYR A 496 21.11 -30.98 -19.38
C TYR A 496 20.61 -30.25 -20.65
N TYR A 497 20.89 -28.95 -20.76
CA TYR A 497 20.51 -28.12 -21.92
C TYR A 497 21.63 -27.92 -22.95
N GLY A 498 22.87 -28.37 -22.68
CA GLY A 498 24.04 -28.08 -23.51
C GLY A 498 24.25 -26.57 -23.73
N ASP A 499 24.56 -26.18 -24.96
CA ASP A 499 24.71 -24.79 -25.42
C ASP A 499 23.42 -23.92 -25.33
N LYS A 500 22.33 -24.41 -24.73
CA LYS A 500 21.04 -23.71 -24.61
C LYS A 500 20.72 -23.22 -23.18
N LYS A 501 21.72 -23.12 -22.31
CA LYS A 501 21.58 -22.49 -20.98
C LYS A 501 21.31 -20.98 -21.08
#